data_AF-A0A8S4ATW7-F1
#
_entry.id   AF-A0A8S4ATW7-F1
#
_cell.length_a   1.000
_cell.length_b   1.000
_cell.length_c   1.000
_cell.angle_alpha   90.00
_cell.angle_beta   90.00
_cell.angle_gamma   90.00
#
_symmetry.space_group_name_H-M   'P 1'
#
loop_
_entity.id
_entity.type
_entity.pdbx_description
1 polymer ?
#
loop_
_entity_poly.entity_id
_entity_poly.type
_entity_poly.pdbx_seq_one_letter_code
_entity_poly.pdbx_strand_id
1 'polypeptide(L)'
;MANPKEKTPMCLVNELARFNRIQPQYKLLNERGPAHAKIFTVQLTLGEQVWEAEGTSIKKAQHSTAAKALAESVLPRPAPRSPKVDINSNP
;
A
#
# COMPACT_ATOMS: atom_id res chain seq x y z
N MET A 1 -14.09 21.00 -1.22
CA MET A 1 -13.02 20.75 -2.21
C MET A 1 -12.24 19.53 -1.76
N ALA A 2 -12.38 18.38 -2.43
CA ALA A 2 -11.71 17.14 -2.03
C ALA A 2 -10.23 17.22 -2.44
N ASN A 3 -9.32 17.22 -1.46
CA ASN A 3 -7.88 17.30 -1.71
C ASN A 3 -7.40 15.98 -2.37
N PRO A 4 -7.02 15.93 -3.66
CA PRO A 4 -6.77 14.66 -4.37
C PRO A 4 -5.37 14.06 -4.11
N LYS A 5 -4.66 14.52 -3.09
CA LYS A 5 -3.20 14.32 -2.95
C LYS A 5 -2.77 13.31 -1.89
N GLU A 6 -3.65 12.87 -0.99
CA GLU A 6 -3.33 11.78 -0.06
C GLU A 6 -3.76 10.43 -0.66
N LYS A 7 -3.03 9.98 -1.69
CA LYS A 7 -3.25 8.62 -2.20
C LYS A 7 -2.78 7.64 -1.14
N THR A 8 -3.70 6.79 -0.70
CA THR A 8 -3.37 5.67 0.18
C THR A 8 -2.34 4.77 -0.51
N PRO A 9 -1.47 4.06 0.24
CA PRO A 9 -0.53 3.11 -0.35
C PRO A 9 -1.24 2.05 -1.20
N MET A 10 -2.48 1.70 -0.88
CA MET A 10 -3.30 0.81 -1.72
C MET A 10 -3.56 1.40 -3.11
N CYS A 11 -3.84 2.72 -3.20
CA CYS A 11 -4.04 3.41 -4.47
C CYS A 11 -2.74 3.46 -5.29
N LEU A 12 -1.62 3.77 -4.62
CA LEU A 12 -0.30 3.80 -5.26
C LEU A 12 0.14 2.42 -5.76
N VAL A 13 -0.12 1.35 -4.99
CA VAL A 13 0.09 -0.04 -5.43
C VAL A 13 -0.75 -0.34 -6.66
N ASN A 14 -2.02 0.08 -6.67
CA ASN A 14 -2.90 -0.16 -7.81
C ASN A 14 -2.41 0.56 -9.08
N GLU A 15 -1.88 1.78 -8.96
CA GLU A 15 -1.27 2.51 -10.07
C GLU A 15 0.01 1.85 -10.56
N LEU A 16 0.89 1.43 -9.63
CA LEU A 16 2.10 0.69 -9.95
C LEU A 16 1.75 -0.61 -10.68
N ALA A 17 0.77 -1.35 -10.18
CA ALA A 17 0.33 -2.60 -10.76
C ALA A 17 -0.21 -2.38 -12.18
N ARG A 18 -1.08 -1.39 -12.36
CA ARG A 18 -1.62 -1.02 -13.68
C ARG A 18 -0.53 -0.59 -14.66
N PHE A 19 0.45 0.18 -14.20
CA PHE A 19 1.58 0.63 -15.03
C PHE A 19 2.42 -0.56 -15.53
N ASN A 20 2.67 -1.53 -14.64
CA ASN A 20 3.40 -2.75 -14.95
C ASN A 20 2.53 -3.84 -15.62
N ARG A 21 1.26 -3.54 -15.91
CA ARG A 21 0.26 -4.47 -16.46
C ARG A 21 0.08 -5.74 -15.61
N ILE A 22 0.26 -5.63 -14.30
CA ILE A 22 0.04 -6.71 -13.32
C ILE A 22 -1.21 -6.41 -12.50
N GLN A 23 -1.88 -7.45 -12.00
CA GLN A 23 -3.00 -7.29 -11.08
C GLN A 23 -2.55 -7.47 -9.63
N PRO A 24 -2.89 -6.53 -8.73
CA PRO A 24 -2.66 -6.71 -7.31
C PRO A 24 -3.65 -7.69 -6.72
N GLN A 25 -3.14 -8.76 -6.10
CA GLN A 25 -3.97 -9.73 -5.38
C GLN A 25 -3.73 -9.62 -3.89
N TYR A 26 -4.78 -9.36 -3.12
CA TYR A 26 -4.73 -9.36 -1.66
C TYR A 26 -5.35 -10.65 -1.13
N LYS A 27 -4.63 -11.36 -0.26
CA LYS A 27 -5.08 -12.60 0.37
C LYS A 27 -4.92 -12.52 1.87
N LEU A 28 -5.97 -12.83 2.61
CA LEU A 28 -5.88 -13.02 4.06
C LEU A 28 -5.24 -14.39 4.32
N LEU A 29 -4.08 -14.39 4.99
CA LEU A 29 -3.36 -15.62 5.33
C LEU A 29 -3.71 -16.11 6.73
N ASN A 30 -3.76 -15.20 7.69
CA ASN A 30 -3.96 -15.57 9.09
C ASN A 30 -4.77 -14.52 9.84
N GLU A 31 -5.50 -14.97 10.86
CA GLU A 31 -6.23 -14.14 11.79
C GLU A 31 -6.06 -14.74 13.19
N ARG A 32 -5.33 -14.05 14.06
CA ARG A 32 -4.96 -14.55 15.39
C ARG A 32 -5.17 -13.50 16.47
N GLY A 33 -5.23 -13.93 17.72
CA GLY A 33 -5.31 -13.03 18.88
C GLY A 33 -6.73 -12.82 19.44
N PRO A 34 -6.83 -12.22 20.63
CA PRO A 34 -8.09 -12.02 21.34
C PRO A 34 -8.97 -10.98 20.63
N ALA A 35 -10.28 -10.98 20.91
CA ALA A 35 -11.25 -10.11 20.23
C ALA A 35 -10.88 -8.61 20.23
N HIS A 36 -10.21 -8.14 21.29
CA HIS A 36 -9.75 -6.75 21.44
C HIS A 36 -8.36 -6.46 20.86
N ALA A 37 -7.59 -7.48 20.47
CA ALA A 37 -6.24 -7.36 19.91
C ALA A 37 -6.01 -8.37 18.78
N LYS A 38 -6.98 -8.46 17.86
CA LYS A 38 -6.92 -9.36 16.73
C LYS A 38 -5.90 -8.85 15.70
N ILE A 39 -5.01 -9.74 15.28
CA ILE A 39 -3.98 -9.53 14.28
C ILE A 39 -4.37 -10.29 13.03
N PHE A 40 -4.39 -9.58 11.91
CA PHE A 40 -4.67 -10.10 10.59
C PHE A 40 -3.40 -10.05 9.76
N THR A 41 -2.99 -11.18 9.20
CA THR A 41 -1.86 -11.27 8.29
C THR A 41 -2.39 -11.29 6.85
N VAL A 42 -2.03 -10.28 6.07
CA VAL A 42 -2.44 -10.15 4.67
C VAL A 42 -1.22 -10.19 3.77
N GLN A 43 -1.34 -10.98 2.71
CA GLN A 43 -0.41 -11.09 1.62
C GLN A 43 -0.89 -10.25 0.43
N LEU A 44 0.04 -9.55 -0.22
CA LEU A 44 -0.15 -8.82 -1.46
C LEU A 44 0.79 -9.41 -2.50
N THR A 45 0.23 -9.87 -3.61
CA THR A 45 0.99 -10.36 -4.77
C THR A 45 0.90 -9.35 -5.91
N LEU A 46 2.05 -8.92 -6.43
CA LEU A 46 2.19 -8.09 -7.63
C LEU A 46 3.07 -8.82 -8.64
N GLY A 47 2.44 -9.48 -9.63
CA GLY A 47 3.16 -10.27 -10.61
C GLY A 47 3.88 -11.44 -9.94
N GLU A 48 5.21 -11.46 -10.00
CA GLU A 48 6.06 -12.48 -9.36
C GLU A 48 6.51 -12.11 -7.93
N GLN A 49 6.22 -10.89 -7.47
CA GLN A 49 6.61 -10.45 -6.14
C GLN A 49 5.46 -10.59 -5.14
N VAL A 50 5.80 -10.97 -3.92
CA VAL A 50 4.85 -11.20 -2.84
C VAL A 50 5.33 -10.49 -1.59
N TRP A 51 4.42 -9.80 -0.91
CA TRP A 51 4.68 -9.17 0.38
C TRP A 51 3.65 -9.60 1.38
N GLU A 52 4.07 -9.66 2.63
CA GLU A 52 3.22 -10.02 3.75
C GLU A 52 3.38 -8.99 4.85
N ALA A 53 2.25 -8.59 5.43
CA ALA A 53 2.20 -7.69 6.55
C ALA A 53 1.04 -8.02 7.48
N GLU A 54 1.23 -7.65 8.73
CA GLU A 54 0.24 -7.82 9.78
C GLU A 54 -0.42 -6.48 10.12
N GLY A 55 -1.65 -6.54 10.60
CA GLY A 55 -2.36 -5.35 11.07
C GLY A 55 -3.48 -5.70 12.03
N THR A 56 -3.90 -4.71 12.81
CA THR A 56 -5.00 -4.87 13.79
C THR A 56 -6.38 -5.02 13.13
N SER A 57 -6.44 -4.98 11.80
CA SER A 57 -7.64 -5.14 10.98
C SER A 57 -7.23 -5.53 9.57
N ILE A 58 -8.09 -6.22 8.81
CA ILE A 58 -7.82 -6.60 7.41
C ILE A 58 -7.38 -5.39 6.57
N LYS A 59 -8.09 -4.26 6.66
CA LYS A 59 -7.72 -3.01 5.95
C LYS A 59 -6.35 -2.48 6.37
N LYS A 60 -6.01 -2.54 7.67
CA LYS A 60 -4.72 -2.07 8.19
C LYS A 60 -3.58 -2.98 7.72
N ALA A 61 -3.81 -4.29 7.75
CA ALA A 61 -2.89 -5.28 7.21
C ALA A 61 -2.67 -5.02 5.72
N GLN A 62 -3.73 -4.92 4.91
CA GLN A 62 -3.66 -4.55 3.49
C GLN A 62 -2.89 -3.25 3.24
N HIS A 63 -3.14 -2.21 4.04
CA HIS A 63 -2.44 -0.93 3.95
C HIS A 63 -0.94 -1.10 4.23
N SER A 64 -0.57 -1.84 5.28
CA SER A 64 0.83 -2.16 5.58
C SER A 64 1.46 -3.00 4.47
N THR A 65 0.76 -4.00 3.93
CA THR A 65 1.30 -4.83 2.85
C THR A 65 1.51 -3.99 1.60
N ALA A 66 0.60 -3.06 1.31
CA ALA A 66 0.74 -2.13 0.20
C ALA A 66 1.90 -1.15 0.40
N ALA A 67 2.08 -0.59 1.61
CA ALA A 67 3.21 0.28 1.93
C ALA A 67 4.54 -0.48 1.82
N LYS A 68 4.59 -1.72 2.31
CA LYS A 68 5.75 -2.60 2.21
C LYS A 68 6.08 -2.95 0.76
N ALA A 69 5.07 -3.31 -0.03
CA ALA A 69 5.23 -3.53 -1.46
C ALA A 69 5.77 -2.26 -2.14
N LEU A 70 5.26 -1.08 -1.83
CA LEU A 70 5.82 0.17 -2.36
C LEU A 70 7.21 0.50 -1.84
N ALA A 71 7.66 -0.03 -0.71
CA ALA A 71 9.04 0.20 -0.26
C ALA A 71 10.00 -0.78 -0.96
N GLU A 72 9.62 -2.05 -1.03
CA GLU A 72 10.46 -3.16 -1.47
C GLU A 72 10.28 -3.55 -2.95
N SER A 73 9.23 -3.06 -3.64
CA SER A 73 9.02 -3.35 -5.06
C SER A 73 10.15 -2.78 -5.89
N VAL A 74 10.74 -3.66 -6.69
CA VAL A 74 11.71 -3.33 -7.74
C VAL A 74 11.02 -3.03 -9.07
N LEU A 75 9.68 -3.10 -9.10
CA LEU A 75 8.88 -2.80 -10.27
C LEU A 75 9.13 -1.36 -10.76
N PRO A 76 9.20 -1.15 -12.10
CA PRO A 76 9.20 0.17 -12.71
C PRO A 76 8.08 1.04 -12.13
N ARG A 77 8.47 2.09 -11.41
CA ARG A 77 7.51 3.02 -10.81
C ARG A 77 7.09 4.04 -11.86
N PRO A 78 5.78 4.31 -12.02
CA PRO A 78 5.37 5.49 -12.77
C PRO A 78 6.01 6.70 -12.08
N ALA A 79 6.57 7.63 -12.87
CA ALA A 79 7.35 8.75 -12.36
C ALA A 79 6.64 9.40 -11.14
N PRO A 80 7.34 9.61 -10.02
CA PRO A 80 6.73 10.23 -8.87
C PRO A 80 6.24 11.61 -9.32
N ARG A 81 4.92 11.84 -9.25
CA ARG A 81 4.41 13.20 -9.26
C ARG A 81 4.96 13.80 -7.98
N SER A 82 6.06 14.54 -8.11
CA SER A 82 6.76 15.19 -7.01
C SER A 82 5.73 15.80 -6.07
N PRO A 83 5.79 15.54 -4.76
CA PRO A 83 5.09 16.42 -3.85
C PRO A 83 5.69 17.79 -4.11
N LYS A 84 4.88 18.71 -4.66
CA LYS A 84 5.26 20.12 -4.65
C LYS A 84 5.53 20.41 -3.19
N VAL A 85 6.80 20.62 -2.87
CA VAL A 85 7.23 21.16 -1.59
C VAL A 85 6.49 22.49 -1.52
N ASP A 86 5.40 22.55 -0.77
CA ASP A 86 4.68 23.80 -0.53
C ASP A 86 5.58 24.63 0.39
N ILE A 87 6.60 25.25 -0.20
CA ILE A 87 7.41 26.30 0.41
C ILE A 87 6.56 27.57 0.49
N ASN A 88 5.50 27.55 1.29
CA ASN A 88 4.88 28.79 1.73
C ASN A 88 5.38 29.10 3.14
N SER A 89 6.69 29.36 3.22
CA SER A 89 7.19 30.37 4.15
C SER A 89 7.07 31.71 3.46
N ASN A 90 6.17 32.57 3.94
CA ASN A 90 6.37 34.02 3.95
C ASN A 90 5.23 34.70 4.71
N PRO A 91 5.43 35.93 5.19
CA PRO A 91 6.21 36.33 6.37
C PRO A 91 5.30 36.83 7.52
#